data_AF-A0A1F6Q924-F1
#
_entry.id   AF-A0A1F6Q924-F1
#
_cell.length_a   1.000
_cell.length_b   1.000
_cell.length_c   1.000
_cell.angle_alpha   90.00
_cell.angle_beta   90.00
_cell.angle_gamma   90.00
#
_symmetry.space_group_name_H-M   'P 1'
#
loop_
_entity.id
_entity.type
_entity.pdbx_description
1 polymer ?
#
loop_
_entity_poly.entity_id
_entity_poly.type
_entity_poly.pdbx_seq_one_letter_code
_entity_poly.pdbx_strand_id
1 'polypeptide(L)'
;MILVLGTGVSSKAETINTSIKRDIFNVLVDSKCVPWSPKANKSMLYGIKKRDRHASPTIFKVKPGKELIIQNVSGDVYADWPGHNERKTDANGYSKTLNTYAGILPSSYIDEQINHMALIGTFANRKGVIVGTPFFIGNGPINLIVPEGAEQLQLGINDNLFKDNHGLFEVNINIDN
;
A
#
# COMPACT_ATOMS: atom_id res chain seq x y z
N MET A 1 73.85 11.05 2.62
CA MET A 1 72.82 12.06 2.94
C MET A 1 71.93 12.25 1.73
N ILE A 2 70.80 11.54 1.67
CA ILE A 2 69.51 12.05 1.17
C ILE A 2 68.48 11.44 2.13
N LEU A 3 67.83 12.33 2.87
CA LEU A 3 66.71 12.05 3.77
C LEU A 3 65.45 12.17 2.92
N VAL A 4 64.57 11.17 2.92
CA VAL A 4 63.17 11.35 2.54
C VAL A 4 62.30 10.69 3.60
N LEU A 5 61.61 11.54 4.36
CA LEU A 5 60.51 11.24 5.27
C LEU A 5 59.20 11.27 4.48
N GLY A 6 58.29 10.35 4.79
CA GLY A 6 56.88 10.39 4.37
C GLY A 6 56.11 9.28 5.07
N THR A 7 55.67 9.49 6.32
CA THR A 7 54.28 9.81 6.69
C THR A 7 53.27 8.83 6.10
N GLY A 8 52.81 7.91 6.95
CA GLY A 8 51.96 6.80 6.55
C GLY A 8 50.51 7.16 6.23
N VAL A 9 49.78 6.11 5.88
CA VAL A 9 48.36 5.97 6.17
C VAL A 9 48.16 4.50 6.55
N SER A 10 47.87 4.25 7.82
CA SER A 10 47.20 3.00 8.21
C SER A 10 45.79 3.09 7.66
N SER A 11 45.51 2.41 6.55
CA SER A 11 44.14 2.22 6.11
C SER A 11 43.50 1.21 7.04
N LYS A 12 42.93 1.68 8.16
CA LYS A 12 41.87 0.93 8.82
C LYS A 12 40.75 0.83 7.80
N ALA A 13 40.52 -0.39 7.32
CA ALA A 13 39.29 -0.72 6.61
C ALA A 13 38.14 -0.36 7.55
N GLU A 14 37.45 0.73 7.24
CA GLU A 14 36.18 1.05 7.85
C GLU A 14 35.18 0.09 7.21
N THR A 15 34.93 -1.02 7.90
CA THR A 15 33.81 -1.88 7.55
C THR A 15 32.55 -1.09 7.84
N ILE A 16 32.07 -0.32 6.86
CA ILE A 16 30.77 0.33 6.94
C ILE A 16 29.75 -0.81 6.94
N ASN A 17 29.30 -1.17 8.14
CA ASN A 17 28.25 -2.16 8.31
C ASN A 17 26.92 -1.47 7.92
N THR A 18 26.66 -1.35 6.62
CA THR A 18 25.46 -0.70 6.05
C THR A 18 24.20 -1.54 6.17
N SER A 19 24.16 -2.54 7.07
CA SER A 19 22.95 -3.33 7.28
C SER A 19 21.94 -2.48 8.04
N ILE A 20 21.18 -1.66 7.32
CA ILE A 20 19.96 -1.04 7.84
C ILE A 20 19.09 -2.18 8.37
N LYS A 21 18.90 -2.20 9.69
CA LYS A 21 18.06 -3.19 10.35
C LYS A 21 16.61 -2.83 10.06
N ARG A 22 15.95 -3.64 9.23
CA ARG A 22 14.53 -3.48 8.91
C ARG A 22 13.69 -4.41 9.75
N ASP A 23 12.64 -3.87 10.34
CA ASP A 23 11.58 -4.69 10.93
C ASP A 23 10.59 -5.05 9.82
N ILE A 24 10.16 -6.32 9.80
CA ILE A 24 9.23 -6.86 8.80
C ILE A 24 7.92 -7.21 9.49
N PHE A 25 6.82 -6.71 8.96
CA PHE A 25 5.47 -6.98 9.47
C PHE A 25 4.60 -7.61 8.38
N ASN A 26 3.99 -8.76 8.69
CA ASN A 26 2.95 -9.36 7.87
C ASN A 26 1.59 -8.74 8.21
N VAL A 27 0.90 -8.23 7.20
CA VAL A 27 -0.41 -7.60 7.31
C VAL A 27 -1.38 -8.27 6.36
N LEU A 28 -2.53 -8.70 6.88
CA LEU A 28 -3.59 -9.26 6.06
C LEU A 28 -4.54 -8.16 5.57
N VAL A 29 -4.78 -8.11 4.25
CA VAL A 29 -5.72 -7.20 3.62
C VAL A 29 -6.88 -8.02 3.07
N ASP A 30 -8.03 -7.94 3.74
CA ASP A 30 -9.26 -8.61 3.29
C ASP A 30 -9.79 -7.90 2.03
N SER A 31 -10.27 -8.68 1.06
CA SER A 31 -10.80 -8.16 -0.20
C SER A 31 -12.02 -7.21 -0.05
N LYS A 32 -12.65 -7.20 1.12
CA LYS A 32 -13.76 -6.31 1.48
C LYS A 32 -13.31 -4.99 2.12
N CYS A 33 -12.02 -4.84 2.42
CA CYS A 33 -11.46 -3.61 2.99
C CYS A 33 -11.43 -2.51 1.94
N VAL A 34 -12.05 -1.38 2.27
CA VAL A 34 -11.85 -0.16 1.51
C VAL A 34 -10.45 0.43 1.73
N PRO A 35 -9.88 1.16 0.77
CA PRO A 35 -8.56 1.76 0.92
C PRO A 35 -8.53 3.00 1.82
N TRP A 36 -9.66 3.70 1.98
CA TRP A 36 -9.84 4.76 2.97
C TRP A 36 -11.29 4.84 3.42
N SER A 37 -11.62 5.65 4.44
CA SER A 37 -13.02 5.87 4.79
C SER A 37 -13.62 7.04 3.99
N PRO A 38 -14.72 6.83 3.23
CA PRO A 38 -15.44 7.94 2.58
C PRO A 38 -16.04 8.93 3.57
N LYS A 39 -16.31 8.49 4.81
CA LYS A 39 -16.83 9.35 5.89
C LYS A 39 -15.78 10.38 6.34
N ALA A 40 -14.51 9.97 6.42
CA ALA A 40 -13.40 10.84 6.78
C ALA A 40 -12.95 11.71 5.59
N ASN A 41 -13.10 11.23 4.35
CA ASN A 41 -12.57 11.85 3.14
C ASN A 41 -13.70 12.20 2.15
N LYS A 42 -14.50 13.21 2.49
CA LYS A 42 -15.73 13.58 1.73
C LYS A 42 -15.49 14.08 0.30
N SER A 43 -14.27 14.49 -0.05
CA SER A 43 -13.87 14.87 -1.40
C SER A 43 -13.44 13.69 -2.27
N MET A 44 -13.20 12.53 -1.65
CA MET A 44 -12.72 11.32 -2.31
C MET A 44 -13.72 10.17 -2.11
N LEU A 45 -14.95 10.39 -2.56
CA LEU A 45 -16.03 9.40 -2.46
C LEU A 45 -15.97 8.43 -3.64
N TYR A 46 -16.18 7.15 -3.35
CA TYR A 46 -16.28 6.07 -4.34
C TYR A 46 -17.37 5.10 -3.87
N GLY A 47 -17.65 4.05 -4.65
CA GLY A 47 -18.67 3.06 -4.30
C GLY A 47 -20.11 3.50 -4.60
N ILE A 48 -21.07 2.61 -4.29
CA ILE A 48 -22.49 2.86 -4.51
C ILE A 48 -23.11 3.50 -3.26
N LYS A 49 -23.62 4.74 -3.37
CA LYS A 49 -24.18 5.60 -2.30
C LYS A 49 -25.31 5.01 -1.41
N LYS A 50 -25.73 3.75 -1.56
CA LYS A 50 -26.85 3.17 -0.77
C LYS A 50 -26.71 1.70 -0.36
N ARG A 51 -25.67 0.96 -0.75
CA ARG A 51 -25.62 -0.51 -0.54
C ARG A 51 -24.27 -1.08 -0.12
N ASP A 52 -23.29 -0.24 0.15
CA ASP A 52 -21.92 -0.71 0.33
C ASP A 52 -21.69 -1.14 1.79
N ARG A 53 -21.77 -2.46 2.02
CA ARG A 53 -21.26 -3.09 3.24
C ARG A 53 -19.79 -3.41 2.98
N HIS A 54 -18.94 -2.42 3.21
CA HIS A 54 -17.50 -2.58 3.15
C HIS A 54 -16.89 -2.69 4.55
N ALA A 55 -15.78 -3.40 4.67
CA ALA A 55 -14.96 -3.39 5.88
C ALA A 55 -14.14 -2.08 5.92
N SER A 56 -13.78 -1.62 7.11
CA SER A 56 -12.82 -0.50 7.26
C SER A 56 -11.48 -0.84 6.59
N PRO A 57 -10.65 0.16 6.26
CA PRO A 57 -9.31 -0.09 5.75
C PRO A 57 -8.50 -0.95 6.72
N THR A 58 -7.58 -1.75 6.17
CA THR A 58 -6.53 -2.35 6.96
C THR A 58 -5.55 -1.25 7.37
N ILE A 59 -5.34 -1.05 8.67
CA ILE A 59 -4.53 0.04 9.22
C ILE A 59 -3.21 -0.52 9.75
N PHE A 60 -2.10 0.03 9.26
CA PHE A 60 -0.78 -0.13 9.84
C PHE A 60 -0.28 1.21 10.41
N LYS A 61 0.21 1.22 11.65
CA LYS A 61 0.68 2.45 12.30
C LYS A 61 2.07 2.80 11.79
N VAL A 62 2.27 4.07 11.43
CA VAL A 62 3.53 4.57 10.88
C VAL A 62 3.93 5.87 11.58
N LYS A 63 5.19 6.28 11.41
CA LYS A 63 5.72 7.56 11.89
C LYS A 63 6.23 8.36 10.71
N PRO A 64 6.00 9.68 10.65
CA PRO A 64 6.55 10.54 9.61
C PRO A 64 8.07 10.39 9.44
N GLY A 65 8.53 10.52 8.21
CA GLY A 65 9.95 10.47 7.84
C GLY A 65 10.57 9.08 7.78
N LYS A 66 9.81 8.02 8.12
CA LYS A 66 10.27 6.64 7.95
C LYS A 66 10.14 6.18 6.51
N GLU A 67 11.11 5.39 6.05
CA GLU A 67 11.04 4.67 4.79
C GLU A 67 10.30 3.35 4.98
N LEU A 68 9.36 3.05 4.07
CA LEU A 68 8.58 1.82 4.01
C LEU A 68 8.82 1.12 2.68
N ILE A 69 9.12 -0.17 2.73
CA ILE A 69 9.06 -1.06 1.57
C ILE A 69 7.84 -1.95 1.72
N ILE A 70 6.91 -1.88 0.78
CA ILE A 70 5.62 -2.58 0.83
C ILE A 70 5.54 -3.57 -0.33
N GLN A 71 5.20 -4.82 -0.05
CA GLN A 71 5.14 -5.88 -1.05
C GLN A 71 4.01 -6.86 -0.78
N ASN A 72 3.24 -7.24 -1.80
CA ASN A 72 2.36 -8.40 -1.71
C ASN A 72 3.19 -9.68 -1.73
N VAL A 73 2.99 -10.55 -0.75
CA VAL A 73 3.77 -11.79 -0.58
C VAL A 73 2.99 -12.98 -1.12
N SER A 74 1.69 -13.01 -0.85
CA SER A 74 0.83 -14.14 -1.20
C SER A 74 -0.65 -13.73 -1.20
N GLY A 75 -1.49 -14.64 -1.68
CA GLY A 75 -2.94 -14.48 -1.65
C GLY A 75 -3.50 -13.99 -2.97
N ASP A 76 -4.80 -14.25 -3.12
CA ASP A 76 -5.60 -13.90 -4.27
C ASP A 76 -6.93 -13.34 -3.77
N VAL A 77 -7.48 -12.41 -4.53
CA VAL A 77 -8.82 -11.88 -4.31
C VAL A 77 -9.69 -12.14 -5.52
N TYR A 78 -10.99 -12.06 -5.30
CA TYR A 78 -11.99 -12.32 -6.31
C TYR A 78 -13.02 -11.21 -6.26
N ALA A 79 -13.38 -10.68 -7.42
CA ALA A 79 -14.59 -9.87 -7.52
C ALA A 79 -15.82 -10.77 -7.62
N ASP A 80 -16.94 -10.27 -7.12
CA ASP A 80 -18.24 -10.94 -7.15
C ASP A 80 -18.30 -12.23 -6.30
N TRP A 81 -19.47 -12.87 -6.29
CA TRP A 81 -19.77 -14.02 -5.43
C TRP A 81 -18.81 -15.21 -5.63
N PRO A 82 -18.56 -16.04 -4.60
CA PRO A 82 -17.79 -17.28 -4.74
C PRO A 82 -18.18 -18.17 -5.92
N GLY A 83 -17.20 -18.66 -6.67
CA GLY A 83 -17.38 -19.56 -7.82
C GLY A 83 -16.98 -18.98 -9.18
N HIS A 84 -16.65 -17.69 -9.23
CA HIS A 84 -16.17 -16.99 -10.42
C HIS A 84 -14.63 -16.97 -10.49
N ASN A 85 -14.02 -18.13 -10.77
CA ASN A 85 -12.56 -18.26 -10.85
C ASN A 85 -11.92 -17.39 -11.94
N GLU A 86 -12.69 -17.03 -12.98
CA GLU A 86 -12.27 -16.08 -14.02
C GLU A 86 -12.10 -14.65 -13.51
N ARG A 87 -12.58 -14.35 -12.29
CA ARG A 87 -12.46 -13.05 -11.61
C ARG A 87 -11.47 -13.09 -10.44
N LYS A 88 -10.74 -14.19 -10.33
CA LYS A 88 -9.59 -14.33 -9.43
C LYS A 88 -8.43 -13.48 -9.94
N THR A 89 -7.75 -12.76 -9.04
CA THR A 89 -6.55 -12.01 -9.39
C THR A 89 -5.58 -11.87 -8.21
N ASP A 90 -4.32 -11.69 -8.56
CA ASP A 90 -3.28 -11.22 -7.65
C ASP A 90 -3.45 -9.72 -7.34
N ALA A 91 -2.50 -9.15 -6.61
CA ALA A 91 -2.56 -7.76 -6.16
C ALA A 91 -2.41 -6.72 -7.29
N ASN A 92 -1.96 -7.11 -8.49
CA ASN A 92 -1.99 -6.21 -9.65
C ASN A 92 -3.39 -5.99 -10.22
N GLY A 93 -4.37 -6.81 -9.81
CA GLY A 93 -5.72 -6.75 -10.32
C GLY A 93 -5.83 -7.25 -11.77
N TYR A 94 -7.07 -7.39 -12.25
CA TYR A 94 -7.32 -7.71 -13.66
C TYR A 94 -7.80 -6.47 -14.43
N SER A 95 -7.43 -6.40 -15.71
CA SER A 95 -7.80 -5.27 -16.56
C SER A 95 -9.32 -5.19 -16.74
N LYS A 96 -9.89 -4.07 -16.32
CA LYS A 96 -11.29 -3.68 -16.53
C LYS A 96 -11.38 -2.15 -16.58
N THR A 97 -12.51 -1.61 -17.00
CA THR A 97 -12.73 -0.17 -17.09
C THR A 97 -12.69 0.49 -15.70
N LEU A 98 -12.13 1.71 -15.60
CA LEU A 98 -12.03 2.51 -14.36
C LEU A 98 -13.39 2.87 -13.72
N ASN A 99 -14.45 2.78 -14.52
CA ASN A 99 -15.83 2.80 -14.06
C ASN A 99 -16.42 1.41 -14.25
N THR A 100 -17.08 0.91 -13.23
CA THR A 100 -17.96 -0.25 -13.37
C THR A 100 -19.41 0.23 -13.34
N TYR A 101 -20.37 -0.64 -13.65
CA TYR A 101 -21.79 -0.35 -13.46
C TYR A 101 -22.12 0.12 -12.02
N ALA A 102 -21.29 -0.23 -11.03
CA ALA A 102 -21.42 0.16 -9.63
C ALA A 102 -20.82 1.55 -9.29
N GLY A 103 -20.30 2.28 -10.26
CA GLY A 103 -19.85 3.67 -10.07
C GLY A 103 -18.33 3.85 -10.12
N ILE A 104 -17.84 4.81 -9.34
CA ILE A 104 -16.43 5.26 -9.37
C ILE A 104 -15.58 4.34 -8.49
N LEU A 105 -14.44 3.88 -9.02
CA LEU A 105 -13.43 3.14 -8.28
C LEU A 105 -12.51 4.10 -7.48
N PRO A 106 -11.93 3.68 -6.35
CA PRO A 106 -10.95 4.47 -5.60
C PRO A 106 -9.80 5.01 -6.46
N SER A 107 -9.33 4.22 -7.43
CA SER A 107 -8.30 4.60 -8.40
C SER A 107 -8.62 5.84 -9.24
N SER A 108 -9.86 6.32 -9.29
CA SER A 108 -10.19 7.59 -9.95
C SER A 108 -9.56 8.81 -9.26
N TYR A 109 -8.98 8.64 -8.07
CA TYR A 109 -8.24 9.66 -7.32
C TYR A 109 -6.71 9.45 -7.36
N ILE A 110 -6.22 8.54 -8.20
CA ILE A 110 -4.80 8.26 -8.39
C ILE A 110 -4.45 8.55 -9.85
N ASP A 111 -3.36 9.29 -10.09
CA ASP A 111 -2.95 9.74 -11.43
C ASP A 111 -2.24 8.62 -12.22
N GLU A 112 -2.85 7.45 -12.26
CA GLU A 112 -2.40 6.29 -13.03
C GLU A 112 -3.58 5.36 -13.34
N GLN A 113 -3.47 4.57 -14.40
CA GLN A 113 -4.50 3.58 -14.73
C GLN A 113 -4.30 2.32 -13.88
N ILE A 114 -5.13 2.17 -12.84
CA ILE A 114 -5.09 1.02 -11.94
C ILE A 114 -6.21 0.04 -12.27
N ASN A 115 -5.84 -1.25 -12.34
CA ASN A 115 -6.76 -2.35 -12.58
C ASN A 115 -7.80 -2.51 -11.46
N HIS A 116 -8.95 -3.10 -11.81
CA HIS A 116 -9.97 -3.49 -10.85
C HIS A 116 -9.42 -4.56 -9.91
N MET A 117 -9.82 -4.53 -8.63
CA MET A 117 -9.37 -5.44 -7.57
C MET A 117 -7.90 -5.33 -7.16
N ALA A 118 -7.15 -4.37 -7.73
CA ALA A 118 -5.76 -4.11 -7.35
C ALA A 118 -5.61 -3.71 -5.87
N LEU A 119 -4.48 -4.07 -5.27
CA LEU A 119 -4.05 -3.57 -3.97
C LEU A 119 -3.56 -2.13 -4.10
N ILE A 120 -4.15 -1.24 -3.31
CA ILE A 120 -3.80 0.18 -3.25
C ILE A 120 -3.69 0.63 -1.80
N GLY A 121 -3.05 1.78 -1.60
CA GLY A 121 -2.88 2.35 -0.27
C GLY A 121 -2.93 3.87 -0.23
N THR A 122 -2.98 4.40 0.98
CA THR A 122 -2.84 5.83 1.24
C THR A 122 -2.25 6.05 2.62
N PHE A 123 -1.50 7.13 2.78
CA PHE A 123 -1.18 7.65 4.11
C PHE A 123 -2.35 8.45 4.66
N ALA A 124 -2.52 8.43 5.98
CA ALA A 124 -3.56 9.15 6.68
C ALA A 124 -3.10 9.61 8.07
N ASN A 125 -3.72 10.67 8.59
CA ASN A 125 -3.52 11.11 9.96
C ASN A 125 -4.29 10.21 10.95
N ARG A 126 -4.18 10.50 12.26
CA ARG A 126 -4.88 9.73 13.31
C ARG A 126 -6.40 9.61 13.14
N LYS A 127 -7.04 10.55 12.45
CA LYS A 127 -8.50 10.56 12.21
C LYS A 127 -8.88 9.81 10.92
N GLY A 128 -7.91 9.26 10.19
CA GLY A 128 -8.11 8.59 8.91
C GLY A 128 -8.36 9.55 7.74
N VAL A 129 -8.02 10.83 7.89
CA VAL A 129 -8.01 11.77 6.77
C VAL A 129 -6.72 11.58 5.99
N ILE A 130 -6.84 11.44 4.67
CA ILE A 130 -5.73 11.22 3.76
C ILE A 130 -4.70 12.34 3.88
N VAL A 131 -3.42 11.95 3.86
CA VAL A 131 -2.27 12.84 3.82
C VAL A 131 -1.48 12.53 2.56
N GLY A 132 -1.43 13.49 1.64
CA GLY A 132 -0.84 13.30 0.30
C GLY A 132 -1.83 12.68 -0.69
N THR A 133 -1.31 11.90 -1.63
CA THR A 133 -2.08 11.22 -2.68
C THR A 133 -2.09 9.71 -2.41
N PRO A 134 -3.22 9.02 -2.58
CA PRO A 134 -3.24 7.55 -2.61
C PRO A 134 -2.37 7.00 -3.75
N PHE A 135 -1.99 5.73 -3.66
CA PHE A 135 -1.01 5.11 -4.56
C PHE A 135 -1.31 3.64 -4.85
N PHE A 136 -0.94 3.17 -6.04
CA PHE A 136 -0.90 1.76 -6.36
C PHE A 136 0.22 1.04 -5.63
N ILE A 137 -0.06 -0.17 -5.14
CA ILE A 137 0.93 -1.07 -4.54
C ILE A 137 1.15 -2.27 -5.44
N GLY A 138 0.06 -2.88 -5.93
CA GLY A 138 0.16 -4.06 -6.78
C GLY A 138 0.86 -5.22 -6.08
N ASN A 139 1.58 -6.00 -6.88
CA ASN A 139 2.48 -7.02 -6.33
C ASN A 139 3.70 -6.44 -5.60
N GLY A 140 4.01 -5.15 -5.81
CA GLY A 140 5.20 -4.50 -5.28
C GLY A 140 6.52 -5.13 -5.77
N PRO A 141 7.63 -4.90 -5.06
CA PRO A 141 7.76 -3.97 -3.94
C PRO A 141 7.67 -2.51 -4.40
N ILE A 142 7.07 -1.66 -3.56
CA ILE A 142 7.17 -0.20 -3.70
C ILE A 142 7.91 0.39 -2.49
N ASN A 143 8.55 1.54 -2.70
CA ASN A 143 9.27 2.26 -1.64
C ASN A 143 8.66 3.65 -1.45
N LEU A 144 8.33 4.00 -0.21
CA LEU A 144 7.67 5.25 0.14
C LEU A 144 8.24 5.85 1.41
N ILE A 145 8.35 7.18 1.44
CA ILE A 145 8.60 7.92 2.68
C ILE A 145 7.26 8.34 3.29
N VAL A 146 7.07 8.04 4.57
CA VAL A 146 5.88 8.45 5.31
C VAL A 146 5.86 9.98 5.39
N PRO A 147 4.84 10.66 4.83
CA PRO A 147 4.81 12.11 4.78
C PRO A 147 4.58 12.72 6.17
N GLU A 148 4.93 13.99 6.33
CA GLU A 148 4.62 14.75 7.54
C GLU A 148 3.10 14.77 7.80
N GLY A 149 2.70 14.57 9.05
CA GLY A 149 1.30 14.51 9.45
C GLY A 149 0.61 13.15 9.24
N ALA A 150 1.27 12.18 8.60
CA ALA A 150 0.77 10.81 8.52
C ALA A 150 1.12 10.00 9.76
N GLU A 151 0.13 9.30 10.30
CA GLU A 151 0.26 8.41 11.47
C GLU A 151 -0.23 6.98 11.14
N GLN A 152 -0.78 6.79 9.95
CA GLN A 152 -1.36 5.54 9.47
C GLN A 152 -1.02 5.34 7.99
N LEU A 153 -0.69 4.10 7.64
CA LEU A 153 -0.84 3.54 6.30
C LEU A 153 -2.19 2.79 6.28
N GLN A 154 -3.04 3.13 5.33
CA GLN A 154 -4.32 2.45 5.08
C GLN A 154 -4.23 1.66 3.78
N LEU A 155 -4.63 0.39 3.84
CA LEU A 155 -4.57 -0.56 2.72
C LEU A 155 -5.98 -1.07 2.41
N GLY A 156 -6.24 -1.30 1.13
CA GLY A 156 -7.50 -1.89 0.68
C GLY A 156 -7.53 -2.15 -0.82
N ILE A 157 -8.72 -2.43 -1.32
CA ILE A 157 -8.93 -2.88 -2.70
C ILE A 157 -9.45 -1.76 -3.59
N ASN A 158 -8.97 -1.70 -4.83
CA ASN A 158 -9.52 -0.86 -5.88
C ASN A 158 -10.83 -1.44 -6.44
N ASP A 159 -11.90 -1.34 -5.67
CA ASP A 159 -13.24 -1.79 -6.03
C ASP A 159 -14.32 -0.77 -5.59
N ASN A 160 -15.56 -0.94 -6.05
CA ASN A 160 -16.71 -0.10 -5.72
C ASN A 160 -17.94 -0.92 -5.27
N LEU A 161 -17.80 -2.25 -5.15
CA LEU A 161 -18.81 -3.14 -4.58
C LEU A 161 -18.17 -4.20 -3.67
N PHE A 162 -17.63 -3.77 -2.55
CA PHE A 162 -16.78 -4.62 -1.70
C PHE A 162 -17.47 -5.85 -1.08
N LYS A 163 -18.81 -5.82 -0.99
CA LYS A 163 -19.56 -6.80 -0.19
C LYS A 163 -19.51 -8.23 -0.76
N ASP A 164 -19.36 -8.36 -2.08
CA ASP A 164 -19.35 -9.65 -2.78
C ASP A 164 -17.94 -10.18 -3.02
N ASN A 165 -16.92 -9.34 -2.83
CA ASN A 165 -15.53 -9.77 -2.84
C ASN A 165 -15.23 -10.87 -1.83
N HIS A 166 -14.24 -11.69 -2.16
CA HIS A 166 -13.71 -12.72 -1.27
C HIS A 166 -12.21 -12.93 -1.50
N GLY A 167 -11.56 -13.58 -0.53
CA GLY A 167 -10.12 -13.73 -0.49
C GLY A 167 -9.42 -12.61 0.29
N LEU A 168 -8.10 -12.72 0.36
CA LEU A 168 -7.22 -11.81 1.09
C LEU A 168 -5.84 -11.80 0.44
N PHE A 169 -5.13 -10.70 0.68
CA PHE A 169 -3.70 -10.57 0.41
C PHE A 169 -2.90 -10.63 1.71
N GLU A 170 -1.73 -11.23 1.66
CA GLU A 170 -0.70 -11.13 2.69
C GLU A 170 0.35 -10.13 2.22
N VAL A 171 0.49 -9.02 2.94
CA VAL A 171 1.35 -7.90 2.58
C VAL A 171 2.46 -7.76 3.59
N ASN A 172 3.71 -7.71 3.11
CA ASN A 172 4.87 -7.36 3.90
C ASN A 172 5.04 -5.84 3.94
N ILE A 173 5.28 -5.32 5.13
CA ILE A 173 5.70 -3.93 5.35
C ILE A 173 7.04 -3.98 6.07
N ASN A 174 8.09 -3.56 5.37
CA ASN A 174 9.42 -3.39 5.94
C ASN A 174 9.61 -1.92 6.32
N ILE A 175 10.07 -1.66 7.54
CA ILE A 175 10.35 -0.30 8.02
C ILE A 175 11.78 -0.18 8.54
N ASP A 176 12.43 0.91 8.18
CA ASP A 176 13.76 1.24 8.70
C ASP A 176 13.69 1.64 10.18
N ASN A 177 14.45 0.94 11.02
CA ASN A 177 14.57 1.24 12.44
C ASN A 177 15.25 2.58 12.72
#